data_AF-A0A9N8ENT1-F1
#
_entry.id   AF-A0A9N8ENT1-F1
#
_cell.length_a   1.000
_cell.length_b   1.000
_cell.length_c   1.000
_cell.angle_alpha   90.00
_cell.angle_beta   90.00
_cell.angle_gamma   90.00
#
_symmetry.space_group_name_H-M   'P 1'
#
loop_
_entity.id
_entity.type
_entity.pdbx_description
1 polymer ?
#
loop_
_entity_poly.entity_id
_entity_poly.type
_entity_poly.pdbx_seq_one_letter_code
_entity_poly.pdbx_strand_id
1 'polypeptide(L)'
;MPRGYLKHQDREVGRKKGRGGASHAGAKVCCDSYDRKDPVKRHMGADVGGDFALKTVQQTKPADAAASSAEKETCGECPICFEDGPIVPLSNKCGWHDAACFKCLRYLYVENPKRCFPLVCFHPQCKQPVQWGQLNKHKVIRSSSESKEFHEKTKRAKQKEAIERMRVKIAQIVAQKKDACSIECPHCNHPRLLPKKHRRTERIWNCGTCAKEYLVSPDYATLAALERAEGRDSYGGHYGWARCPHCSILISKGDGCSHMICGYCKKDFDWHAAKGAPHALVPPEQIHLWW
;
A
#
# COMPACT_ATOMS: atom_id res chain seq x y z
N MET A 1 1.53 38.59 -41.67
CA MET A 1 2.38 38.06 -40.58
C MET A 1 2.40 39.04 -39.42
N PRO A 2 1.78 38.76 -38.26
CA PRO A 2 1.85 39.63 -37.08
C PRO A 2 3.02 39.18 -36.17
N ARG A 3 4.04 40.02 -35.94
CA ARG A 3 4.21 41.06 -34.90
C ARG A 3 4.39 40.52 -33.46
N GLY A 4 5.64 40.57 -32.96
CA GLY A 4 5.99 40.72 -31.53
C GLY A 4 6.76 39.57 -30.87
N TYR A 5 7.99 39.24 -31.28
CA TYR A 5 9.26 39.58 -30.60
C TYR A 5 9.27 39.82 -29.08
N LEU A 6 9.77 38.79 -28.37
CA LEU A 6 10.84 38.81 -27.35
C LEU A 6 10.98 40.06 -26.47
N LYS A 7 10.47 39.97 -25.23
CA LYS A 7 11.05 40.64 -24.05
C LYS A 7 10.79 39.83 -22.77
N HIS A 8 11.78 39.04 -22.36
CA HIS A 8 12.02 38.81 -20.93
C HIS A 8 13.51 38.97 -20.68
N GLN A 9 13.85 40.20 -20.26
CA GLN A 9 15.12 40.54 -19.66
C GLN A 9 15.26 39.83 -18.32
N ASP A 10 16.43 39.22 -18.17
CA ASP A 10 17.19 38.98 -16.94
C ASP A 10 16.63 39.69 -15.71
N ARG A 11 15.82 38.97 -14.94
CA ARG A 11 15.53 39.31 -13.55
C ARG A 11 16.30 38.34 -12.69
N GLU A 12 17.44 38.81 -12.17
CA GLU A 12 18.20 38.13 -11.13
C GLU A 12 17.26 37.80 -9.96
N VAL A 13 16.92 36.52 -9.84
CA VAL A 13 16.20 36.00 -8.68
C VAL A 13 17.18 36.00 -7.52
N GLY A 14 17.06 37.00 -6.66
CA GLY A 14 17.83 37.12 -5.43
C GLY A 14 17.82 35.81 -4.64
N ARG A 15 19.01 35.21 -4.50
CA ARG A 15 19.25 34.05 -3.65
C ARG A 15 18.90 34.41 -2.22
N LYS A 16 17.79 33.85 -1.72
CA LYS A 16 17.43 33.89 -0.30
C LYS A 16 18.54 33.15 0.48
N LYS A 17 19.34 33.91 1.24
CA LYS A 17 20.37 33.36 2.16
C LYS A 17 19.67 32.44 3.17
N GLY A 18 19.82 31.13 2.98
CA GLY A 18 19.45 30.14 3.98
C GLY A 18 20.31 30.33 5.23
N ARG A 19 19.67 30.59 6.37
CA ARG A 19 20.31 30.56 7.68
C ARG A 19 20.88 29.16 7.91
N GLY A 20 22.21 29.09 7.98
CA GLY A 20 22.92 27.92 8.47
C GLY A 20 22.62 27.71 9.95
N GLY A 21 22.11 26.52 10.28
CA GLY A 21 22.20 25.95 11.61
C GLY A 21 23.35 24.96 11.61
N ALA A 22 24.50 25.42 12.11
CA ALA A 22 25.63 24.56 12.42
C ALA A 22 25.33 23.82 13.74
N SER A 23 25.51 22.51 13.76
CA SER A 23 25.70 21.76 14.99
C SER A 23 26.71 20.64 14.77
N HIS A 24 27.93 20.95 15.22
CA HIS A 24 28.95 20.09 15.82
C HIS A 24 29.48 18.87 15.07
N ALA A 25 30.77 18.99 14.74
CA ALA A 25 31.73 17.93 14.54
C ALA A 25 32.09 17.18 15.83
N GLY A 26 32.58 15.95 15.67
CA GLY A 26 33.26 15.12 16.68
C GLY A 26 32.51 13.81 16.95
N ALA A 27 33.05 12.60 16.76
CA ALA A 27 34.42 12.17 16.56
C ALA A 27 34.45 10.85 15.77
N LYS A 28 35.54 10.66 15.00
CA LYS A 28 35.98 9.34 14.55
C LYS A 28 36.49 8.55 15.75
N VAL A 29 35.95 7.36 15.98
CA VAL A 29 36.63 6.30 16.74
C VAL A 29 36.59 5.06 15.87
N CYS A 30 37.80 4.57 15.58
CA CYS A 30 38.06 3.30 14.90
C CYS A 30 38.23 2.19 15.96
N CYS A 31 38.16 0.95 15.48
CA CYS A 31 38.50 -0.35 16.10
C CYS A 31 37.74 -0.87 17.35
N ASP A 32 37.19 -2.07 17.13
CA ASP A 32 37.19 -3.26 17.99
C ASP A 32 36.70 -3.18 19.44
N SER A 33 35.57 -3.83 19.70
CA SER A 33 35.49 -5.02 20.55
C SER A 33 34.02 -5.37 20.87
N TYR A 34 33.76 -6.67 20.91
CA TYR A 34 32.55 -7.28 21.44
C TYR A 34 32.41 -6.92 22.92
N ASP A 35 31.26 -6.39 23.37
CA ASP A 35 30.52 -7.04 24.45
C ASP A 35 29.10 -6.48 24.67
N ARG A 36 28.25 -7.36 25.20
CA ARG A 36 26.84 -7.20 25.55
C ARG A 36 26.54 -5.92 26.33
N LYS A 37 25.53 -5.15 25.88
CA LYS A 37 24.62 -4.37 26.74
C LYS A 37 23.21 -4.33 26.16
N ASP A 38 22.26 -4.29 27.08
CA ASP A 38 20.82 -4.54 27.00
C ASP A 38 20.06 -3.80 25.88
N PRO A 39 18.90 -4.33 25.44
CA PRO A 39 18.02 -3.62 24.52
C PRO A 39 17.39 -2.42 25.23
N VAL A 40 17.98 -1.25 25.02
CA VAL A 40 17.34 0.04 25.25
C VAL A 40 16.02 0.04 24.47
N LYS A 41 14.90 0.03 25.20
CA LYS A 41 13.55 0.31 24.67
C LYS A 41 13.56 1.69 24.02
N ARG A 42 13.86 1.76 22.72
CA ARG A 42 13.57 2.94 21.91
C ARG A 42 12.08 2.91 21.62
N HIS A 43 11.31 3.63 22.44
CA HIS A 43 10.00 4.12 22.05
C HIS A 43 10.19 4.96 20.78
N MET A 44 9.85 4.39 19.62
CA MET A 44 9.58 5.21 18.44
C MET A 44 8.23 5.87 18.67
N GLY A 45 8.28 7.04 19.29
CA GLY A 45 7.21 8.02 19.21
C GLY A 45 6.98 8.34 17.74
N ALA A 46 5.81 7.99 17.23
CA ALA A 46 5.33 8.50 15.97
C ALA A 46 4.93 9.96 16.20
N ASP A 47 5.86 10.88 15.99
CA ASP A 47 5.55 12.29 15.77
C ASP A 47 4.84 12.43 14.43
N VAL A 48 3.53 12.18 14.44
CA VAL A 48 2.59 12.76 13.49
C VAL A 48 2.21 14.12 14.07
N GLY A 49 3.13 15.07 13.96
CA GLY A 49 2.88 16.49 14.19
C GLY A 49 1.91 16.99 13.12
N GLY A 50 0.69 17.25 13.56
CA GLY A 50 -0.40 17.84 12.78
C GLY A 50 -1.42 18.36 13.77
N ASP A 51 -1.04 19.45 14.43
CA ASP A 51 -1.81 20.20 15.42
C ASP A 51 -3.29 20.34 15.03
N PHE A 52 -4.17 19.82 15.88
CA PHE A 52 -5.53 20.33 16.01
C PHE A 52 -5.75 20.73 17.47
N ALA A 53 -5.17 21.87 17.83
CA ALA A 53 -5.48 22.55 19.07
C ALA A 53 -6.95 22.99 19.04
N LEU A 54 -7.82 22.22 19.70
CA LEU A 54 -9.13 22.67 20.13
C LEU A 54 -8.94 23.74 21.21
N LYS A 55 -8.66 24.97 20.79
CA LYS A 55 -8.92 26.15 21.61
C LYS A 55 -10.43 26.39 21.58
N THR A 56 -11.09 25.79 22.55
CA THR A 56 -12.43 26.17 23.01
C THR A 56 -12.34 27.57 23.61
N VAL A 57 -12.50 28.59 22.78
CA VAL A 57 -12.86 29.94 23.23
C VAL A 57 -14.16 30.28 22.53
N GLN A 58 -15.25 30.12 23.27
CA GLN A 58 -16.56 30.63 22.91
C GLN A 58 -16.48 32.16 22.94
N GLN A 59 -16.19 32.76 21.79
CA GLN A 59 -16.65 34.12 21.49
C GLN A 59 -17.90 33.97 20.66
N THR A 60 -19.05 34.10 21.34
CA THR A 60 -20.37 34.33 20.76
C THR A 60 -20.32 35.65 20.00
N LYS A 61 -19.92 35.57 18.72
CA LYS A 61 -20.09 36.67 17.78
C LYS A 61 -21.59 36.78 17.48
N PRO A 62 -22.19 37.99 17.61
CA PRO A 62 -23.61 38.19 17.34
C PRO A 62 -23.94 37.80 15.90
N ALA A 63 -25.14 37.24 15.75
CA ALA A 63 -25.70 36.74 14.50
C ALA A 63 -25.96 37.89 13.52
N ASP A 64 -24.93 38.33 12.82
CA ASP A 64 -25.10 39.14 11.62
C ASP A 64 -25.72 38.24 10.55
N ALA A 65 -26.89 38.68 10.08
CA ALA A 65 -27.75 38.00 9.13
C ALA A 65 -26.95 37.38 7.97
N ALA A 66 -26.90 36.05 7.94
CA ALA A 66 -26.40 35.28 6.82
C ALA A 66 -27.33 35.52 5.62
N ALA A 67 -27.03 36.57 4.84
CA ALA A 67 -27.55 36.73 3.50
C ALA A 67 -27.16 35.47 2.72
N SER A 68 -28.11 34.54 2.60
CA SER A 68 -28.01 33.37 1.75
C SER A 68 -27.83 33.89 0.32
N SER A 69 -26.59 34.01 -0.10
CA SER A 69 -26.26 34.20 -1.50
C SER A 69 -26.80 32.96 -2.22
N ALA A 70 -27.97 33.12 -2.84
CA ALA A 70 -28.52 32.13 -3.74
C ALA A 70 -27.48 31.95 -4.85
N GLU A 71 -26.67 30.90 -4.74
CA GLU A 71 -25.73 30.51 -5.78
C GLU A 71 -26.57 30.32 -7.05
N LYS A 72 -26.31 31.13 -8.08
CA LYS A 72 -27.02 31.03 -9.36
C LYS A 72 -26.79 29.63 -9.92
N GLU A 73 -27.84 28.80 -9.90
CA GLU A 73 -27.81 27.49 -10.54
C GLU A 73 -27.63 27.71 -12.04
N THR A 74 -26.53 27.19 -12.58
CA THR A 74 -26.29 27.17 -14.03
C THR A 74 -27.04 25.98 -14.62
N CYS A 75 -27.91 26.23 -15.60
CA CYS A 75 -28.55 25.19 -16.39
C CYS A 75 -27.73 24.89 -17.65
N GLY A 76 -27.68 23.62 -18.06
CA GLY A 76 -27.09 23.16 -19.31
C GLY A 76 -27.23 21.66 -19.52
N GLU A 77 -26.74 21.16 -20.64
CA GLU A 77 -26.78 19.75 -21.00
C GLU A 77 -25.72 18.96 -20.22
N CYS A 78 -26.10 17.85 -19.59
CA CYS A 78 -25.16 17.00 -18.87
C CYS A 78 -24.29 16.16 -19.83
N PRO A 79 -22.95 16.20 -19.77
CA PRO A 79 -22.09 15.45 -20.68
C PRO A 79 -22.08 13.92 -20.43
N ILE A 80 -22.80 13.43 -19.41
CA ILE A 80 -22.85 12.01 -19.03
C ILE A 80 -24.17 11.37 -19.47
N CYS A 81 -25.30 12.03 -19.22
CA CYS A 81 -26.64 11.53 -19.57
C CYS A 81 -27.33 12.28 -20.71
N PHE A 82 -26.74 13.39 -21.18
CA PHE A 82 -27.29 14.25 -22.25
C PHE A 82 -28.68 14.83 -21.93
N GLU A 83 -29.03 14.95 -20.65
CA GLU A 83 -30.25 15.61 -20.19
C GLU A 83 -29.96 17.08 -19.85
N ASP A 84 -30.84 17.98 -20.26
CA ASP A 84 -30.83 19.38 -19.86
C ASP A 84 -31.27 19.53 -18.40
N GLY A 85 -30.51 20.30 -17.61
CA GLY A 85 -30.86 20.57 -16.22
C GLY A 85 -29.80 21.35 -15.45
N PRO A 86 -29.92 21.41 -14.11
CA PRO A 86 -28.91 22.05 -13.28
C PRO A 86 -27.60 21.25 -13.32
N ILE A 87 -26.53 21.91 -13.77
CA ILE A 87 -25.19 21.35 -13.88
C ILE A 87 -24.30 21.85 -12.75
N VAL A 88 -23.48 20.94 -12.20
CA VAL A 88 -22.62 21.18 -11.04
C VAL A 88 -21.14 21.13 -11.45
N PRO A 89 -20.39 22.25 -11.34
CA PRO A 89 -18.96 22.26 -11.63
C PRO A 89 -18.16 21.72 -10.44
N LEU A 90 -17.69 20.47 -10.53
CA LEU A 90 -16.92 19.86 -9.42
C LEU A 90 -15.58 20.57 -9.15
N SER A 91 -14.91 21.07 -10.19
CA SER A 91 -13.58 21.65 -10.07
C SER A 91 -13.35 22.72 -11.12
N ASN A 92 -13.05 23.94 -10.67
CA ASN A 92 -12.64 25.04 -11.56
C ASN A 92 -11.24 24.82 -12.17
N LYS A 93 -10.50 23.80 -11.70
CA LYS A 93 -9.15 23.48 -12.19
C LYS A 93 -9.16 22.51 -13.37
N CYS A 94 -10.30 21.89 -13.67
CA CYS A 94 -10.39 20.98 -14.79
C CYS A 94 -10.67 21.78 -16.06
N GLY A 95 -9.70 21.81 -16.99
CA GLY A 95 -9.88 22.45 -18.30
C GLY A 95 -10.45 21.53 -19.38
N TRP A 96 -10.78 20.27 -19.05
CA TRP A 96 -11.11 19.23 -20.04
C TRP A 96 -12.60 18.90 -20.14
N HIS A 97 -13.41 19.31 -19.18
CA HIS A 97 -14.81 18.92 -19.14
C HIS A 97 -15.63 20.00 -18.44
N ASP A 98 -16.88 20.08 -18.85
CA ASP A 98 -17.86 20.96 -18.25
C ASP A 98 -18.43 20.38 -16.95
N ALA A 99 -19.38 21.11 -16.37
CA ALA A 99 -20.18 20.67 -15.25
C ALA A 99 -21.09 19.50 -15.65
N ALA A 100 -21.48 18.67 -14.67
CA ALA A 100 -22.40 17.55 -14.92
C ALA A 100 -23.58 17.58 -13.96
N CYS A 101 -24.69 16.94 -14.33
CA CYS A 101 -25.89 16.95 -13.50
C CYS A 101 -25.65 16.20 -12.18
N PHE A 102 -26.39 16.62 -11.16
CA PHE A 102 -26.29 16.06 -9.81
C PHE A 102 -26.47 14.53 -9.76
N LYS A 103 -27.43 14.00 -10.53
CA LYS A 103 -27.75 12.56 -10.56
C LYS A 103 -26.54 11.74 -11.02
N CYS A 104 -25.91 12.13 -12.13
CA CYS A 104 -24.74 11.43 -12.66
C CYS A 104 -23.54 11.51 -11.72
N LEU A 105 -23.29 12.69 -11.13
CA LEU A 105 -22.19 12.85 -10.16
C LEU A 105 -22.41 11.96 -8.94
N ARG A 106 -23.63 11.91 -8.41
CA ARG A 106 -23.94 11.06 -7.26
C ARG A 106 -23.79 9.58 -7.59
N TYR A 107 -24.30 9.14 -8.74
CA TYR A 107 -24.14 7.77 -9.20
C TYR A 107 -22.66 7.39 -9.29
N LEU A 108 -21.82 8.25 -9.88
CA LEU A 108 -20.39 7.96 -10.08
C LEU A 108 -19.54 7.97 -8.80
N TYR A 109 -19.82 8.86 -7.85
CA TYR A 109 -18.96 9.07 -6.68
C TYR A 109 -19.49 8.48 -5.38
N VAL A 110 -20.80 8.28 -5.27
CA VAL A 110 -21.46 7.79 -4.04
C VAL A 110 -21.96 6.37 -4.23
N GLU A 111 -22.77 6.12 -5.25
CA GLU A 111 -23.47 4.84 -5.42
C GLU A 111 -22.57 3.78 -6.07
N ASN A 112 -21.82 4.16 -7.10
CA ASN A 112 -20.91 3.28 -7.82
C ASN A 112 -19.51 3.91 -7.96
N PRO A 113 -18.81 4.18 -6.84
CA PRO A 113 -17.44 4.64 -6.91
C PRO A 113 -16.62 3.56 -7.60
N LYS A 114 -16.21 3.81 -8.86
CA LYS A 114 -15.25 2.96 -9.56
C LYS A 114 -14.08 2.71 -8.62
N ARG A 115 -13.51 1.49 -8.63
CA ARG A 115 -12.48 1.00 -7.69
C ARG A 115 -11.15 1.78 -7.68
N CYS A 116 -11.09 2.95 -8.30
CA CYS A 116 -9.94 3.83 -8.38
C CYS A 116 -10.07 4.92 -7.31
N PHE A 117 -9.37 4.72 -6.20
CA PHE A 117 -9.11 5.77 -5.22
C PHE A 117 -7.63 6.17 -5.34
N PRO A 118 -7.28 7.46 -5.25
CA PRO A 118 -8.17 8.60 -5.05
C PRO A 118 -9.19 8.75 -6.20
N LEU A 119 -10.39 9.23 -5.87
CA LEU A 119 -11.40 9.46 -6.90
C LEU A 119 -10.84 10.50 -7.86
N VAL A 120 -10.88 10.16 -9.14
CA VAL A 120 -10.49 11.05 -10.22
C VAL A 120 -11.75 11.64 -10.84
N CYS A 121 -11.57 12.75 -11.55
CA CYS A 121 -12.59 13.31 -12.40
C CYS A 121 -13.25 12.24 -13.31
N PHE A 122 -14.54 12.43 -13.64
CA PHE A 122 -15.30 11.54 -14.52
C PHE A 122 -14.80 11.53 -15.97
N HIS A 123 -14.13 12.58 -16.43
CA HIS A 123 -13.59 12.65 -17.79
C HIS A 123 -12.37 11.71 -17.93
N PRO A 124 -12.35 10.79 -18.91
CA PRO A 124 -11.31 9.74 -19.02
C PRO A 124 -9.87 10.25 -19.10
N GLN A 125 -9.67 11.45 -19.66
CA GLN A 125 -8.34 12.06 -19.81
C GLN A 125 -7.93 12.92 -18.60
N CYS A 126 -8.85 13.23 -17.69
CA CYS A 126 -8.59 14.11 -16.57
C CYS A 126 -8.15 13.29 -15.34
N LYS A 127 -6.88 13.43 -14.95
CA LYS A 127 -6.29 12.75 -13.77
C LYS A 127 -6.41 13.56 -12.49
N GLN A 128 -7.15 14.68 -12.50
CA GLN A 128 -7.28 15.53 -11.32
C GLN A 128 -8.10 14.80 -10.25
N PRO A 129 -7.60 14.72 -9.00
CA PRO A 129 -8.32 14.08 -7.91
C PRO A 129 -9.50 14.96 -7.47
N VAL A 130 -10.66 14.34 -7.29
CA VAL A 130 -11.84 14.97 -6.71
C VAL A 130 -11.69 14.98 -5.19
N GLN A 131 -11.70 16.18 -4.61
CA GLN A 131 -11.56 16.38 -3.18
C GLN A 131 -12.91 16.24 -2.49
N TRP A 132 -12.91 15.68 -1.28
CA TRP A 132 -14.13 15.53 -0.48
C TRP A 132 -14.87 16.86 -0.26
N GLY A 133 -14.12 17.95 -0.05
CA GLY A 133 -14.71 19.29 0.11
C GLY A 133 -15.54 19.74 -1.10
N GLN A 134 -15.20 19.30 -2.32
CA GLN A 134 -15.97 19.61 -3.53
C GLN A 134 -17.30 18.85 -3.53
N LEU A 135 -17.27 17.56 -3.21
CA LEU A 135 -18.48 16.73 -3.12
C LEU A 135 -19.44 17.24 -2.04
N ASN A 136 -18.91 17.70 -0.91
CA ASN A 136 -19.71 18.25 0.19
C ASN A 136 -20.27 19.65 -0.14
N LYS A 137 -19.45 20.52 -0.74
CA LYS A 137 -19.89 21.87 -1.17
C LYS A 137 -21.13 21.79 -2.07
N HIS A 138 -21.13 20.86 -3.00
CA HIS A 138 -22.23 20.68 -3.96
C HIS A 138 -23.31 19.68 -3.49
N LYS A 139 -23.30 19.29 -2.21
CA LYS A 139 -24.29 18.39 -1.59
C LYS A 139 -24.46 17.04 -2.30
N VAL A 140 -23.43 16.57 -3.02
CA VAL A 140 -23.45 15.27 -3.73
C VAL A 140 -23.59 14.12 -2.71
N ILE A 141 -22.89 14.28 -1.59
CA ILE A 141 -23.03 13.48 -0.37
C ILE A 141 -24.13 14.13 0.47
N ARG A 142 -25.18 13.39 0.80
CA ARG A 142 -26.39 13.94 1.46
C ARG A 142 -26.40 13.71 2.97
N SER A 143 -25.74 12.67 3.43
CA SER A 143 -25.82 12.23 4.82
C SER A 143 -24.44 12.13 5.48
N SER A 144 -24.43 12.24 6.81
CA SER A 144 -23.23 12.01 7.61
C SER A 144 -22.74 10.56 7.53
N SER A 145 -23.64 9.59 7.32
CA SER A 145 -23.29 8.18 7.11
C SER A 145 -22.55 7.95 5.80
N GLU A 146 -23.04 8.52 4.69
CA GLU A 146 -22.35 8.48 3.38
C GLU A 146 -20.95 9.11 3.47
N SER A 147 -20.82 10.21 4.21
CA SER A 147 -19.54 10.86 4.44
C SER A 147 -18.55 9.96 5.18
N LYS A 148 -18.99 9.30 6.26
CA LYS A 148 -18.16 8.33 7.01
C LYS A 148 -17.72 7.18 6.10
N GLU A 149 -18.64 6.61 5.33
CA GLU A 149 -18.35 5.51 4.41
C GLU A 149 -17.32 5.93 3.34
N PHE A 150 -17.48 7.13 2.77
CA PHE A 150 -16.53 7.69 1.81
C PHE A 150 -15.11 7.81 2.41
N HIS A 151 -15.00 8.33 3.63
CA HIS A 151 -13.72 8.47 4.32
C HIS A 151 -13.08 7.11 4.61
N GLU A 152 -13.87 6.12 5.03
CA GLU A 152 -13.38 4.75 5.25
C GLU A 152 -12.89 4.11 3.95
N LYS A 153 -13.66 4.21 2.85
CA LYS A 153 -13.25 3.71 1.53
C LYS A 153 -11.95 4.36 1.07
N THR A 154 -11.84 5.69 1.21
CA THR A 154 -10.64 6.45 0.88
C THR A 154 -9.43 6.00 1.72
N LYS A 155 -9.62 5.79 3.03
CA LYS A 155 -8.57 5.31 3.94
C LYS A 155 -8.09 3.91 3.54
N ARG A 156 -9.02 2.98 3.30
CA ARG A 156 -8.72 1.60 2.85
C ARG A 156 -7.95 1.60 1.54
N ALA A 157 -8.33 2.43 0.59
CA ALA A 157 -7.65 2.46 -0.70
C ALA A 157 -6.27 3.11 -0.65
N LYS A 158 -6.10 4.21 0.12
CA LYS A 158 -4.76 4.77 0.40
C LYS A 158 -3.85 3.73 1.05
N GLN A 159 -4.39 2.94 1.98
CA GLN A 159 -3.66 1.83 2.60
C GLN A 159 -3.27 0.76 1.57
N LYS A 160 -4.19 0.37 0.68
CA LYS A 160 -3.91 -0.60 -0.40
C LYS A 160 -2.83 -0.09 -1.36
N GLU A 161 -2.89 1.17 -1.79
CA GLU A 161 -1.89 1.78 -2.66
C GLU A 161 -0.52 1.87 -1.95
N ALA A 162 -0.49 2.19 -0.66
CA ALA A 162 0.73 2.17 0.14
C ALA A 162 1.35 0.77 0.21
N ILE A 163 0.54 -0.26 0.47
CA ILE A 163 0.95 -1.67 0.46
C ILE A 163 1.54 -2.05 -0.90
N GLU A 164 0.87 -1.69 -1.99
CA GLU A 164 1.34 -2.03 -3.34
C GLU A 164 2.67 -1.34 -3.69
N ARG A 165 2.82 -0.06 -3.35
CA ARG A 165 4.10 0.65 -3.50
C ARG A 165 5.22 -0.02 -2.69
N MET A 166 4.92 -0.50 -1.48
CA MET A 166 5.89 -1.24 -0.68
C MET A 166 6.23 -2.61 -1.28
N ARG A 167 5.25 -3.31 -1.86
CA ARG A 167 5.48 -4.58 -2.58
C ARG A 167 6.46 -4.39 -3.73
N VAL A 168 6.23 -3.39 -4.58
CA VAL A 168 7.13 -3.07 -5.70
C VAL A 168 8.55 -2.75 -5.19
N LYS A 169 8.68 -1.92 -4.14
CA LYS A 169 9.99 -1.60 -3.55
C LYS A 169 10.69 -2.83 -2.98
N ILE A 170 9.97 -3.67 -2.24
CA ILE A 170 10.53 -4.89 -1.65
C ILE A 170 10.93 -5.88 -2.76
N ALA A 171 10.12 -6.03 -3.80
CA ALA A 171 10.44 -6.86 -4.96
C ALA A 171 11.72 -6.40 -5.66
N GLN A 172 11.91 -5.08 -5.83
CA GLN A 172 13.17 -4.52 -6.35
C GLN A 172 14.36 -4.86 -5.46
N ILE A 173 14.23 -4.74 -4.13
CA ILE A 173 15.30 -5.08 -3.18
C ILE A 173 15.62 -6.59 -3.24
N VAL A 174 14.61 -7.45 -3.33
CA VAL A 174 14.78 -8.90 -3.47
C VAL A 174 15.48 -9.25 -4.78
N ALA A 175 15.15 -8.58 -5.88
CA ALA A 175 15.82 -8.78 -7.16
C ALA A 175 17.31 -8.37 -7.11
N GLN A 176 17.64 -7.30 -6.37
CA GLN A 176 19.02 -6.83 -6.23
C GLN A 176 19.86 -7.64 -5.23
N LYS A 177 19.24 -8.16 -4.17
CA LYS A 177 19.91 -8.89 -3.08
C LYS A 177 19.58 -10.38 -3.18
N LYS A 178 20.52 -11.18 -3.71
CA LYS A 178 20.39 -12.65 -3.85
C LYS A 178 19.91 -13.39 -2.59
N ASP A 179 20.16 -12.82 -1.40
CA ASP A 179 19.83 -13.41 -0.10
C ASP A 179 18.61 -12.79 0.62
N ALA A 180 17.89 -11.85 0.01
CA ALA A 180 16.72 -11.21 0.63
C ALA A 180 15.41 -11.89 0.20
N CYS A 181 14.50 -12.16 1.13
CA CYS A 181 13.18 -12.75 0.85
C CYS A 181 12.09 -11.78 1.30
N SER A 182 10.94 -11.79 0.64
CA SER A 182 9.75 -11.07 1.08
C SER A 182 8.71 -12.03 1.63
N ILE A 183 8.09 -11.67 2.75
CA ILE A 183 6.90 -12.32 3.28
C ILE A 183 5.78 -11.30 3.39
N GLU A 184 4.54 -11.77 3.44
CA GLU A 184 3.38 -10.91 3.67
C GLU A 184 2.78 -11.21 5.05
N CYS A 185 2.33 -10.17 5.75
CA CYS A 185 1.60 -10.38 7.00
C CYS A 185 0.23 -11.02 6.69
N PRO A 186 -0.14 -12.15 7.31
CA PRO A 186 -1.39 -12.86 7.01
C PRO A 186 -2.65 -12.06 7.36
N HIS A 187 -2.54 -11.06 8.25
CA HIS A 187 -3.70 -10.29 8.70
C HIS A 187 -3.98 -9.02 7.89
N CYS A 188 -2.98 -8.49 7.19
CA CYS A 188 -3.12 -7.19 6.51
C CYS A 188 -2.39 -7.10 5.16
N ASN A 189 -1.77 -8.20 4.71
CA ASN A 189 -1.02 -8.31 3.46
C ASN A 189 0.12 -7.29 3.33
N HIS A 190 0.58 -6.74 4.45
CA HIS A 190 1.70 -5.80 4.43
C HIS A 190 3.00 -6.58 4.16
N PRO A 191 3.75 -6.24 3.10
CA PRO A 191 4.97 -6.94 2.73
C PRO A 191 6.11 -6.59 3.68
N ARG A 192 6.99 -7.54 3.97
CA ARG A 192 8.15 -7.37 4.83
C ARG A 192 9.36 -8.09 4.25
N LEU A 193 10.52 -7.45 4.35
CA LEU A 193 11.79 -8.06 3.98
C LEU A 193 12.33 -8.91 5.14
N LEU A 194 12.64 -10.17 4.87
CA LEU A 194 13.32 -11.08 5.78
C LEU A 194 14.84 -11.07 5.56
N PRO A 195 15.63 -10.77 6.62
CA PRO A 195 17.08 -10.96 6.60
C PRO A 195 17.46 -12.44 6.44
N LYS A 196 18.58 -12.71 5.74
CA LYS A 196 19.12 -14.07 5.51
C LYS A 196 19.22 -14.92 6.78
N LYS A 197 19.69 -14.32 7.88
CA LYS A 197 19.85 -14.98 9.18
C LYS A 197 18.56 -15.55 9.78
N HIS A 198 17.39 -15.08 9.32
CA HIS A 198 16.10 -15.50 9.84
C HIS A 198 15.36 -16.48 8.92
N ARG A 199 15.96 -16.88 7.79
CA ARG A 199 15.33 -17.84 6.87
C ARG A 199 15.34 -19.29 7.37
N ARG A 200 16.18 -19.63 8.36
CA ARG A 200 16.41 -21.02 8.79
C ARG A 200 15.80 -21.38 10.15
N THR A 201 15.20 -20.41 10.83
CA THR A 201 14.63 -20.61 12.17
C THR A 201 13.21 -20.07 12.19
N GLU A 202 12.30 -20.82 12.77
CA GLU A 202 10.98 -20.32 13.11
C GLU A 202 11.09 -19.11 14.03
N ARG A 203 10.33 -18.06 13.72
CA ARG A 203 10.28 -16.85 14.54
C ARG A 203 8.90 -16.24 14.52
N ILE A 204 8.48 -15.77 15.68
CA ILE A 204 7.30 -14.91 15.80
C ILE A 204 7.71 -13.49 15.40
N TRP A 205 6.94 -12.89 14.50
CA TRP A 205 7.15 -11.54 14.01
C TRP A 205 5.92 -10.67 14.25
N ASN A 206 6.15 -9.42 14.61
CA ASN A 206 5.08 -8.46 14.85
C ASN A 206 4.94 -7.55 13.64
N CYS A 207 3.74 -7.47 13.06
CA CYS A 207 3.49 -6.62 11.92
C CYS A 207 3.57 -5.15 12.30
N GLY A 208 4.43 -4.36 11.64
CA GLY A 208 4.53 -2.92 11.92
C GLY A 208 3.27 -2.12 11.58
N THR A 209 2.34 -2.66 10.79
CA THR A 209 1.10 -1.97 10.40
C THR A 209 -0.09 -2.35 11.26
N CYS A 210 -0.33 -3.65 11.50
CA CYS A 210 -1.49 -4.09 12.28
C CYS A 210 -1.15 -4.54 13.71
N ALA A 211 0.13 -4.51 14.11
CA ALA A 211 0.63 -4.95 15.42
C ALA A 211 0.33 -6.39 15.83
N LYS A 212 -0.26 -7.21 14.94
CA LYS A 212 -0.50 -8.63 15.19
C LYS A 212 0.78 -9.45 15.03
N GLU A 213 0.95 -10.42 15.89
CA GLU A 213 2.04 -11.40 15.86
C GLU A 213 1.69 -12.54 14.89
N TYR A 214 2.69 -13.05 14.17
CA TYR A 214 2.53 -14.20 13.29
C TYR A 214 3.83 -15.01 13.20
N LEU A 215 3.69 -16.33 13.12
CA LEU A 215 4.82 -17.25 12.98
C LEU A 215 5.33 -17.21 11.54
N VAL A 216 6.64 -17.04 11.37
CA VAL A 216 7.32 -17.15 10.09
C VAL A 216 8.20 -18.39 10.15
N SER A 217 7.74 -19.45 9.51
CA SER A 217 8.53 -20.66 9.31
C SER A 217 9.50 -20.50 8.13
N PRO A 218 10.69 -21.12 8.16
CA PRO A 218 11.52 -21.36 6.97
C PRO A 218 10.74 -21.93 5.78
N ASP A 219 9.68 -22.69 6.06
CA ASP A 219 8.78 -23.28 5.07
C ASP A 219 7.65 -22.34 4.65
N TYR A 220 7.66 -21.05 5.00
CA TYR A 220 6.55 -20.17 4.64
C TYR A 220 6.24 -20.14 3.13
N ALA A 221 7.27 -20.22 2.28
CA ALA A 221 7.09 -20.31 0.83
C ALA A 221 6.38 -21.61 0.39
N THR A 222 6.62 -22.70 1.12
CA THR A 222 5.94 -23.99 0.97
C THR A 222 4.49 -23.89 1.41
N LEU A 223 4.23 -23.35 2.61
CA LEU A 223 2.89 -23.23 3.17
C LEU A 223 2.01 -22.39 2.25
N ALA A 224 2.52 -21.24 1.78
CA ALA A 224 1.83 -20.40 0.81
C ALA A 224 1.65 -21.05 -0.58
N ALA A 225 2.47 -22.04 -0.94
CA ALA A 225 2.28 -22.82 -2.18
C ALA A 225 1.20 -23.90 -1.99
N LEU A 226 1.18 -24.56 -0.83
CA LEU A 226 0.16 -25.53 -0.43
C LEU A 226 -1.23 -24.89 -0.29
N GLU A 227 -1.30 -23.72 0.36
CA GLU A 227 -2.53 -22.92 0.49
C GLU A 227 -3.11 -22.57 -0.88
N ARG A 228 -2.27 -22.16 -1.83
CA ARG A 228 -2.69 -21.85 -3.21
C ARG A 228 -3.13 -23.07 -3.99
N ALA A 229 -2.66 -24.25 -3.62
CA ALA A 229 -3.11 -25.52 -4.20
C ALA A 229 -4.42 -26.01 -3.57
N GLU A 230 -5.00 -25.28 -2.59
CA GLU A 230 -6.23 -25.65 -1.87
C GLU A 230 -6.16 -27.09 -1.30
N GLY A 231 -4.97 -27.55 -0.94
CA GLY A 231 -4.74 -28.93 -0.49
C GLY A 231 -4.96 -30.02 -1.55
N ARG A 232 -5.16 -29.66 -2.82
CA ARG A 232 -5.38 -30.59 -3.95
C ARG A 232 -4.11 -30.89 -4.74
N ASP A 233 -2.98 -31.01 -4.06
CA ASP A 233 -1.77 -31.55 -4.72
C ASP A 233 -1.84 -33.07 -4.77
N SER A 234 -2.42 -33.60 -5.85
CA SER A 234 -2.51 -35.04 -6.11
C SER A 234 -1.15 -35.71 -6.23
N TYR A 235 -0.10 -34.97 -6.58
CA TYR A 235 1.24 -35.51 -6.77
C TYR A 235 1.95 -35.77 -5.43
N GLY A 236 1.91 -34.79 -4.52
CA GLY A 236 2.53 -34.90 -3.19
C GLY A 236 1.98 -36.02 -2.32
N GLY A 237 0.73 -36.46 -2.57
CA GLY A 237 0.09 -37.57 -1.85
C GLY A 237 0.72 -38.94 -2.09
N HIS A 238 1.33 -39.19 -3.26
CA HIS A 238 1.82 -40.51 -3.64
C HIS A 238 3.30 -40.74 -3.30
N TYR A 239 4.17 -39.77 -3.59
CA TYR A 239 5.63 -39.92 -3.40
C TYR A 239 6.18 -39.09 -2.24
N GLY A 240 5.30 -38.37 -1.55
CA GLY A 240 5.60 -37.54 -0.41
C GLY A 240 6.21 -36.19 -0.79
N TRP A 241 6.69 -35.52 0.24
CA TRP A 241 7.25 -34.18 0.18
C TRP A 241 8.70 -34.20 0.67
N ALA A 242 9.57 -33.41 0.03
CA ALA A 242 10.95 -33.25 0.47
C ALA A 242 11.41 -31.81 0.27
N ARG A 243 12.43 -31.38 1.01
CA ARG A 243 13.03 -30.06 0.82
C ARG A 243 14.09 -30.10 -0.26
N CYS A 244 14.08 -29.09 -1.13
CA CYS A 244 15.18 -28.88 -2.07
C CYS A 244 16.51 -28.79 -1.30
N PRO A 245 17.53 -29.60 -1.63
CA PRO A 245 18.81 -29.58 -0.92
C PRO A 245 19.56 -28.25 -1.07
N HIS A 246 19.20 -27.43 -2.05
CA HIS A 246 19.87 -26.15 -2.31
C HIS A 246 19.16 -24.93 -1.70
N CYS A 247 17.82 -24.87 -1.79
CA CYS A 247 17.05 -23.71 -1.34
C CYS A 247 16.05 -24.00 -0.23
N SER A 248 15.93 -25.26 0.20
CA SER A 248 15.08 -25.73 1.29
C SER A 248 13.58 -25.50 1.11
N ILE A 249 13.11 -25.12 -0.09
CA ILE A 249 11.67 -25.10 -0.39
C ILE A 249 11.14 -26.55 -0.41
N LEU A 250 9.95 -26.78 0.10
CA LEU A 250 9.31 -28.10 0.00
C LEU A 250 8.82 -28.28 -1.42
N ILE A 251 8.99 -29.51 -1.91
CA ILE A 251 8.66 -29.94 -3.26
C ILE A 251 7.83 -31.20 -3.08
N SER A 252 6.67 -31.26 -3.73
CA SER A 252 5.97 -32.51 -3.99
C SER A 252 6.65 -33.24 -5.13
N LYS A 253 6.91 -34.53 -4.95
CA LYS A 253 7.33 -35.37 -6.06
C LYS A 253 6.10 -35.90 -6.77
N GLY A 254 6.00 -35.63 -8.07
CA GLY A 254 5.08 -36.35 -8.94
C GLY A 254 5.62 -37.70 -9.39
N ASP A 255 4.86 -38.34 -10.26
CA ASP A 255 5.20 -39.62 -10.84
C ASP A 255 6.47 -39.53 -11.70
N GLY A 256 7.32 -40.55 -11.64
CA GLY A 256 8.51 -40.65 -12.50
C GLY A 256 9.87 -40.52 -11.79
N CYS A 257 10.83 -39.92 -12.50
CA CYS A 257 12.27 -39.97 -12.24
C CYS A 257 12.67 -39.38 -10.86
N SER A 258 13.75 -39.92 -10.25
CA SER A 258 14.37 -39.35 -9.05
C SER A 258 15.17 -38.07 -9.33
N HIS A 259 15.58 -37.84 -10.58
CA HIS A 259 16.22 -36.59 -10.98
C HIS A 259 15.18 -35.48 -11.13
N MET A 260 15.27 -34.46 -10.27
CA MET A 260 14.32 -33.35 -10.20
C MET A 260 15.01 -32.01 -10.42
N ILE A 261 14.27 -31.05 -10.97
CA ILE A 261 14.69 -29.66 -11.08
C ILE A 261 13.80 -28.82 -10.15
N CYS A 262 14.41 -28.11 -9.21
CA CYS A 262 13.65 -27.27 -8.28
C CYS A 262 12.95 -26.14 -9.04
N GLY A 263 11.61 -26.09 -9.00
CA GLY A 263 10.83 -25.05 -9.67
C GLY A 263 11.19 -23.61 -9.23
N TYR A 264 11.71 -23.45 -8.02
CA TYR A 264 12.12 -22.16 -7.46
C TYR A 264 13.58 -21.78 -7.78
N CYS A 265 14.56 -22.57 -7.32
CA CYS A 265 15.98 -22.22 -7.50
C CYS A 265 16.61 -22.73 -8.81
N LYS A 266 15.86 -23.50 -9.60
CA LYS A 266 16.26 -24.06 -10.91
C LYS A 266 17.49 -24.97 -10.90
N LYS A 267 17.92 -25.45 -9.74
CA LYS A 267 18.98 -26.45 -9.62
C LYS A 267 18.42 -27.87 -9.72
N ASP A 268 19.19 -28.71 -10.39
CA ASP A 268 19.04 -30.15 -10.46
C ASP A 268 19.44 -30.80 -9.12
N PHE A 269 18.70 -31.84 -8.73
CA PHE A 269 19.02 -32.65 -7.57
C PHE A 269 18.37 -34.03 -7.68
N ASP A 270 18.93 -34.99 -6.95
CA ASP A 270 18.29 -36.30 -6.78
C ASP A 270 17.32 -36.29 -5.61
N TRP A 271 16.13 -36.87 -5.79
CA TRP A 271 15.08 -36.95 -4.78
C TRP A 271 15.53 -37.65 -3.50
N HIS A 272 16.38 -38.67 -3.60
CA HIS A 272 16.92 -39.36 -2.43
C HIS A 272 17.85 -38.45 -1.62
N ALA A 273 18.59 -37.54 -2.28
CA ALA A 273 19.38 -36.52 -1.60
C ALA A 273 18.50 -35.46 -0.89
N ALA A 274 17.29 -35.21 -1.40
CA ALA A 274 16.31 -34.32 -0.76
C ALA A 274 15.67 -34.94 0.50
N LYS A 275 15.49 -36.26 0.53
CA LYS A 275 14.93 -36.99 1.70
C LYS A 275 15.85 -36.98 2.92
N GLY A 276 17.15 -36.78 2.74
CA GLY A 276 18.13 -36.71 3.84
C GLY A 276 18.16 -35.36 4.56
N ALA A 277 17.54 -34.31 4.01
CA ALA A 277 17.39 -33.05 4.71
C ALA A 277 16.27 -33.21 5.76
N PRO A 278 16.55 -33.04 7.06
CA PRO A 278 15.55 -33.23 8.10
C PRO A 278 14.41 -32.23 7.89
N HIS A 279 13.35 -32.70 7.27
CA HIS A 279 12.00 -32.37 7.66
C HIS A 279 11.28 -33.67 7.94
N ALA A 280 10.58 -33.65 9.06
CA ALA A 280 9.71 -34.72 9.49
C ALA A 280 8.80 -35.14 8.33
N LEU A 281 8.63 -36.45 8.17
CA LEU A 281 7.34 -36.99 7.77
C LEU A 281 6.32 -36.29 8.68
N VAL A 282 5.71 -35.21 8.22
CA VAL A 282 4.58 -34.63 8.94
C VAL A 282 3.54 -35.73 8.87
N PRO A 283 3.15 -36.33 10.01
CA PRO A 283 2.11 -37.34 10.00
C PRO A 283 0.90 -36.75 9.25
N PRO A 284 0.21 -37.52 8.39
CA PRO A 284 -0.95 -37.02 7.65
C PRO A 284 -1.95 -36.30 8.58
N GLU A 285 -2.06 -36.79 9.81
CA GLU A 285 -2.85 -36.22 10.91
C GLU A 285 -2.46 -34.79 11.29
N GLN A 286 -1.21 -34.35 11.12
CA GLN A 286 -0.70 -33.06 11.66
C GLN A 286 -0.52 -31.99 10.60
N ILE A 287 -0.74 -32.33 9.33
CA ILE A 287 -0.65 -31.37 8.22
C ILE A 287 -1.53 -30.15 8.50
N HIS A 288 -2.74 -30.33 9.04
CA HIS A 288 -3.68 -29.26 9.38
C HIS A 288 -3.26 -28.32 10.53
N LEU A 289 -2.29 -28.70 11.37
CA LEU A 289 -1.77 -27.84 12.44
C LEU A 289 -0.78 -26.80 11.91
N TRP A 290 -0.35 -26.99 10.66
CA TRP A 290 0.48 -26.06 9.91
C TRP A 290 -0.35 -25.28 8.87
N TRP A 291 -1.67 -25.43 8.88
CA TRP A 291 -2.65 -24.72 8.04
C TRP A 291 -3.17 -23.47 8.75
#